data_AF-A0A838ENQ2-F1
#
_entry.id   AF-A0A838ENQ2-F1
#
_cell.length_a   1.000
_cell.length_b   1.000
_cell.length_c   1.000
_cell.angle_alpha   90.00
_cell.angle_beta   90.00
_cell.angle_gamma   90.00
#
_symmetry.space_group_name_H-M   'P 1'
#
loop_
_entity.id
_entity.type
_entity.pdbx_description
1 polymer ?
#
loop_
_entity_poly.entity_id
_entity_poly.type
_entity_poly.pdbx_seq_one_letter_code
_entity_poly.pdbx_strand_id
1 'polypeptide(L)'
;MVLGLKRSLLAKLLLISGLFFLLCVPSIVVCPKSASAASTSQQRAASLSCPPTLQKGSSGTWVKALQYRLNFEYSWRSHYGSPYGFPNSPYNFHPLLSTDGQFGQNTYNAVWDYQTGQNQNDPGISIDGNVGPQTWSQLGFC
;
A
#
# COMPACT_ATOMS: atom_id res chain seq x y z
N MET A 1 37.29 -32.01 -38.53
CA MET A 1 35.93 -32.01 -39.09
C MET A 1 35.76 -30.79 -39.96
N VAL A 2 35.15 -31.01 -41.12
CA VAL A 2 35.14 -30.19 -42.34
C VAL A 2 34.24 -28.96 -42.23
N LEU A 3 34.69 -27.89 -42.90
CA LEU A 3 34.01 -26.72 -43.49
C LEU A 3 32.48 -26.56 -43.34
N GLY A 4 32.08 -25.36 -42.92
CA GLY A 4 31.40 -24.37 -43.78
C GLY A 4 29.90 -24.49 -44.11
N LEU A 5 29.30 -23.32 -44.42
CA LEU A 5 27.97 -23.04 -45.00
C LEU A 5 26.78 -23.12 -44.00
N LYS A 6 25.83 -22.18 -43.93
CA LYS A 6 25.45 -21.05 -44.79
C LYS A 6 24.54 -20.10 -43.99
N ARG A 7 24.94 -18.84 -43.86
CA ARG A 7 24.00 -17.72 -43.67
C ARG A 7 23.51 -17.34 -45.07
N SER A 8 22.24 -17.57 -45.38
CA SER A 8 21.64 -17.24 -46.69
C SER A 8 20.12 -17.25 -46.51
N LEU A 9 19.51 -16.07 -46.33
CA LEU A 9 18.91 -15.24 -47.39
C LEU A 9 17.46 -15.63 -47.69
N LEU A 10 16.70 -14.61 -48.11
CA LEU A 10 15.37 -14.62 -48.71
C LEU A 10 14.22 -14.46 -47.69
N ALA A 11 13.87 -13.22 -47.34
CA ALA A 11 12.97 -12.37 -48.13
C ALA A 11 11.59 -13.00 -48.31
N LYS A 12 10.66 -12.65 -47.41
CA LYS A 12 9.22 -12.67 -47.70
C LYS A 12 8.62 -11.34 -47.25
N LEU A 13 8.88 -10.36 -48.12
CA LEU A 13 7.94 -9.29 -48.45
C LEU A 13 6.56 -9.91 -48.67
N LEU A 14 5.54 -9.47 -47.93
CA LEU A 14 4.18 -9.34 -48.45
C LEU A 14 3.39 -8.40 -47.53
N LEU A 15 3.19 -7.19 -48.06
CA LEU A 15 2.31 -6.15 -47.58
C LEU A 15 0.87 -6.66 -47.54
N ILE A 16 0.19 -6.51 -46.40
CA ILE A 16 -1.28 -6.58 -46.36
C ILE A 16 -1.77 -5.17 -46.06
N SER A 17 -1.91 -4.44 -47.17
CA SER A 17 -2.77 -3.27 -47.30
C SER A 17 -4.20 -3.71 -47.00
N GLY A 18 -4.72 -3.26 -45.86
CA GLY A 18 -6.11 -3.44 -45.46
C GLY A 18 -6.70 -2.11 -45.04
N LEU A 19 -6.89 -1.22 -46.02
CA LEU A 19 -7.73 -0.03 -45.93
C LEU A 19 -9.17 -0.49 -45.65
N PHE A 20 -9.49 -0.74 -44.38
CA PHE A 20 -10.82 -1.13 -43.96
C PHE A 20 -11.62 0.12 -43.60
N PHE A 21 -12.41 0.51 -44.59
CA PHE A 21 -13.79 0.96 -44.43
C PHE A 21 -14.04 2.14 -43.47
N LEU A 22 -14.02 3.31 -44.12
CA LEU A 22 -14.83 4.48 -43.81
C LEU A 22 -16.30 4.08 -43.52
N LEU A 23 -16.93 4.83 -42.60
CA LEU A 23 -18.38 5.01 -42.36
C LEU A 23 -19.05 4.10 -41.31
N CYS A 24 -19.18 4.61 -40.08
CA CYS A 24 -20.49 4.81 -39.46
C CYS A 24 -20.41 5.91 -38.38
N VAL A 25 -21.47 6.68 -38.27
CA VAL A 25 -21.55 8.06 -37.77
C VAL A 25 -22.06 8.08 -36.29
N PRO A 26 -22.51 9.23 -35.74
CA PRO A 26 -22.05 9.78 -34.47
C PRO A 26 -22.89 9.31 -33.27
N SER A 27 -22.27 9.25 -32.09
CA SER A 27 -23.00 9.38 -30.82
C SER A 27 -22.04 9.92 -29.79
N ILE A 28 -22.02 11.25 -29.69
CA ILE A 28 -21.48 11.93 -28.52
C ILE A 28 -22.42 11.56 -27.37
N VAL A 29 -22.08 10.48 -26.67
CA VAL A 29 -22.62 10.22 -25.34
C VAL A 29 -22.09 11.32 -24.45
N VAL A 30 -22.88 12.38 -24.27
CA VAL A 30 -22.73 13.24 -23.10
C VAL A 30 -23.17 12.37 -21.93
N CYS A 31 -22.21 11.74 -21.26
CA CYS A 31 -22.46 11.20 -19.93
C CYS A 31 -22.95 12.37 -19.06
N PRO A 32 -24.09 12.26 -18.35
CA PRO A 32 -24.44 13.24 -17.36
C PRO A 32 -23.26 13.33 -16.39
N LYS A 33 -22.76 14.55 -16.19
CA LYS A 33 -21.81 14.85 -15.13
C LYS A 33 -22.48 14.46 -13.83
N SER A 34 -22.22 13.23 -13.39
CA SER A 34 -22.58 12.76 -12.06
C SER A 34 -21.97 13.78 -11.12
N ALA A 35 -22.83 14.53 -10.44
CA ALA A 35 -22.45 15.40 -9.35
C ALA A 35 -21.96 14.50 -8.22
N SER A 36 -20.69 14.10 -8.31
CA SER A 36 -19.96 13.56 -7.16
C SER A 36 -19.81 14.72 -6.18
N ALA A 37 -20.67 14.69 -5.17
CA ALA A 37 -20.49 15.46 -3.96
C ALA A 37 -19.14 15.10 -3.32
N ALA A 38 -18.40 16.14 -2.95
CA ALA A 38 -17.35 16.17 -1.96
C ALA A 38 -16.24 15.10 -2.05
N SER A 39 -15.18 15.42 -2.78
CA SER A 39 -13.81 15.19 -2.34
C SER A 39 -12.86 15.95 -3.28
N THR A 40 -11.66 16.31 -2.79
CA THR A 40 -10.53 16.89 -3.55
C THR A 40 -10.27 18.40 -3.38
N SER A 41 -10.17 18.88 -2.15
CA SER A 41 -9.33 20.07 -1.85
C SER A 41 -8.31 19.87 -0.72
N GLN A 42 -8.41 18.82 0.10
CA GLN A 42 -7.49 18.58 1.22
C GLN A 42 -6.34 17.58 0.92
N GLN A 43 -6.22 17.05 -0.30
CA GLN A 43 -5.23 16.00 -0.64
C GLN A 43 -4.11 16.44 -1.59
N ARG A 44 -3.94 17.74 -1.83
CA ARG A 44 -2.97 18.23 -2.84
C ARG A 44 -1.84 19.13 -2.31
N ALA A 45 -1.74 19.36 -0.99
CA ALA A 45 -0.77 20.29 -0.43
C ALA A 45 0.18 19.71 0.65
N ALA A 46 0.27 18.38 0.78
CA ALA A 46 1.25 17.75 1.69
C ALA A 46 1.77 16.41 1.13
N SER A 47 2.31 16.42 -0.08
CA SER A 47 3.35 15.46 -0.46
C SER A 47 4.67 16.19 -0.25
N LEU A 48 5.47 15.83 0.74
CA LEU A 48 6.64 14.97 0.51
C LEU A 48 7.06 14.29 1.81
N SER A 49 6.69 13.01 1.94
CA SER A 49 7.55 11.85 2.30
C SER A 49 6.80 10.80 3.12
N CYS A 50 5.65 11.15 3.73
CA CYS A 50 4.89 10.25 4.59
C CYS A 50 3.45 9.98 4.12
N PRO A 51 2.88 8.81 4.46
CA PRO A 51 1.43 8.55 4.37
C PRO A 51 0.61 9.48 5.29
N PRO A 52 -0.71 9.61 5.07
CA PRO A 52 -1.58 10.41 5.92
C PRO A 52 -1.66 9.84 7.35
N THR A 53 -1.98 10.72 8.31
CA THR A 53 -2.23 10.29 9.69
C THR A 53 -3.46 9.39 9.75
N LEU A 54 -3.34 8.23 10.38
CA LEU A 54 -4.45 7.31 10.62
C LEU A 54 -4.80 7.25 12.10
N GLN A 55 -6.09 7.09 12.40
CA GLN A 55 -6.60 6.95 13.77
C GLN A 55 -7.86 6.09 13.76
N LYS A 56 -8.40 5.77 14.94
CA LYS A 56 -9.65 5.00 15.04
C LYS A 56 -10.78 5.67 14.24
N GLY A 57 -11.45 4.87 13.41
CA GLY A 57 -12.46 5.35 12.46
C GLY A 57 -11.93 5.70 11.07
N SER A 58 -10.61 5.81 10.87
CA SER A 58 -10.02 5.88 9.52
C SER A 58 -10.32 4.61 8.73
N SER A 59 -10.41 4.73 7.40
CA SER A 59 -10.58 3.59 6.51
C SER A 59 -9.87 3.79 5.17
N GLY A 60 -9.70 2.70 4.42
CA GLY A 60 -9.17 2.71 3.05
C GLY A 60 -7.79 2.06 2.89
N THR A 61 -7.14 2.33 1.77
CA THR A 61 -5.92 1.61 1.34
C THR A 61 -4.76 1.78 2.32
N TRP A 62 -4.61 2.95 2.94
CA TRP A 62 -3.55 3.18 3.94
C TRP A 62 -3.77 2.40 5.23
N VAL A 63 -5.03 2.18 5.63
CA VAL A 63 -5.35 1.32 6.77
C VAL A 63 -5.03 -0.14 6.44
N LYS A 64 -5.29 -0.60 5.21
CA LYS A 64 -4.85 -1.94 4.77
C LYS A 64 -3.33 -2.07 4.79
N ALA A 65 -2.61 -1.08 4.27
CA ALA A 65 -1.16 -1.05 4.28
C ALA A 65 -0.61 -1.11 5.72
N LEU A 66 -1.20 -0.34 6.63
CA LEU A 66 -0.88 -0.37 8.06
C LEU A 66 -1.10 -1.77 8.64
N GLN A 67 -2.30 -2.34 8.47
CA GLN A 67 -2.65 -3.66 9.00
C GLN A 67 -1.71 -4.75 8.49
N TYR A 68 -1.41 -4.75 7.18
CA TYR A 68 -0.45 -5.67 6.58
C TYR A 68 0.95 -5.49 7.19
N ARG A 69 1.42 -4.25 7.32
CA ARG A 69 2.74 -4.00 7.87
C ARG A 69 2.84 -4.41 9.33
N LEU A 70 1.86 -4.07 10.16
CA LEU A 70 1.90 -4.43 11.57
C LEU A 70 1.85 -5.96 11.77
N ASN A 71 1.09 -6.69 10.96
CA ASN A 71 1.13 -8.15 10.94
C ASN A 71 2.52 -8.67 10.55
N PHE A 72 3.16 -8.08 9.53
CA PHE A 72 4.53 -8.43 9.15
C PHE A 72 5.54 -8.16 10.27
N GLU A 73 5.50 -6.99 10.90
CA GLU A 73 6.37 -6.63 12.03
C GLU A 73 6.19 -7.61 13.20
N TYR A 74 4.93 -7.97 13.50
CA TYR A 74 4.63 -8.98 14.50
C TYR A 74 5.22 -10.35 14.15
N SER A 75 5.00 -10.84 12.92
CA SER A 75 5.51 -12.14 12.47
C SER A 75 7.04 -12.19 12.37
N TRP A 76 7.67 -11.14 11.85
CA TRP A 76 9.13 -11.06 11.71
C TRP A 76 9.81 -11.03 13.08
N ARG A 77 9.31 -10.20 14.00
CA ARG A 77 9.83 -10.13 15.37
C ARG A 77 9.69 -11.48 16.09
N SER A 78 8.73 -12.31 15.71
CA SER A 78 8.58 -13.69 16.20
C SER A 78 9.57 -14.70 15.62
N HIS A 79 10.16 -14.49 14.44
CA HIS A 79 10.93 -15.52 13.72
C HIS A 79 12.46 -15.47 13.99
N TYR A 80 12.99 -14.33 14.47
CA TYR A 80 14.43 -14.16 14.76
C TYR A 80 14.83 -14.33 16.23
N GLY A 81 13.99 -15.03 17.03
CA GLY A 81 14.31 -15.39 18.42
C GLY A 81 14.01 -14.32 19.48
N SER A 82 13.08 -13.39 19.21
CA SER A 82 12.56 -12.51 20.28
C SER A 82 11.57 -13.28 21.15
N PRO A 83 11.75 -13.36 22.48
CA PRO A 83 10.92 -14.21 23.31
C PRO A 83 9.44 -13.82 23.32
N TYR A 84 9.02 -12.56 23.10
CA TYR A 84 7.64 -12.19 22.74
C TYR A 84 7.58 -10.80 22.11
N GLY A 85 7.02 -10.70 20.90
CA GLY A 85 6.38 -9.50 20.34
C GLY A 85 6.88 -8.14 20.84
N PHE A 86 5.93 -7.30 21.26
CA PHE A 86 6.19 -6.00 21.88
C PHE A 86 6.25 -6.21 23.40
N PRO A 87 7.41 -6.40 24.03
CA PRO A 87 7.48 -6.61 25.48
C PRO A 87 6.86 -5.40 26.19
N ASN A 88 5.99 -5.63 27.18
CA ASN A 88 5.18 -4.62 27.87
C ASN A 88 3.98 -4.05 27.08
N SER A 89 3.62 -4.64 25.94
CA SER A 89 2.34 -4.35 25.29
C SER A 89 1.17 -4.83 26.17
N PRO A 90 0.14 -4.00 26.40
CA PRO A 90 -1.03 -4.39 27.19
C PRO A 90 -1.92 -5.45 26.53
N TYR A 91 -1.87 -5.60 25.19
CA TYR A 91 -2.78 -6.51 24.45
C TYR A 91 -2.09 -7.70 23.77
N ASN A 92 -0.76 -7.80 23.87
CA ASN A 92 0.08 -8.88 23.33
C ASN A 92 -0.13 -9.12 21.80
N PHE A 93 -0.59 -8.09 21.08
CA PHE A 93 -0.83 -8.10 19.62
C PHE A 93 -1.51 -9.40 19.14
N HIS A 94 -2.60 -9.81 19.78
CA HIS A 94 -3.33 -11.03 19.42
C HIS A 94 -4.85 -10.83 19.51
N PRO A 95 -5.65 -11.36 18.56
CA PRO A 95 -5.23 -12.08 17.34
C PRO A 95 -4.62 -11.16 16.27
N LEU A 96 -4.02 -11.77 15.23
CA LEU A 96 -3.56 -11.04 14.04
C LEU A 96 -4.67 -10.18 13.44
N LEU A 97 -4.29 -9.06 12.83
CA LEU A 97 -5.24 -8.14 12.22
C LEU A 97 -5.83 -8.73 10.93
N SER A 98 -7.14 -8.61 10.76
CA SER A 98 -7.75 -8.66 9.43
C SER A 98 -7.28 -7.45 8.62
N THR A 99 -6.90 -7.66 7.36
CA THR A 99 -6.50 -6.56 6.45
C THR A 99 -7.72 -6.02 5.69
N ASP A 100 -8.72 -5.58 6.46
CA ASP A 100 -10.03 -5.13 5.96
C ASP A 100 -10.05 -3.65 5.53
N GLY A 101 -9.05 -2.87 5.95
CA GLY A 101 -8.98 -1.44 5.70
C GLY A 101 -9.85 -0.61 6.62
N GLN A 102 -10.25 -1.15 7.77
CA GLN A 102 -11.01 -0.46 8.81
C GLN A 102 -10.15 -0.30 10.06
N PHE A 103 -9.95 0.94 10.51
CA PHE A 103 -9.18 1.21 11.72
C PHE A 103 -10.11 1.08 12.93
N GLY A 104 -10.42 -0.17 13.28
CA GLY A 104 -11.22 -0.54 14.45
C GLY A 104 -10.40 -0.66 15.73
N GLN A 105 -11.01 -1.23 16.77
CA GLN A 105 -10.35 -1.42 18.07
C GLN A 105 -9.11 -2.31 17.98
N ASN A 106 -9.16 -3.39 17.19
CA ASN A 106 -8.02 -4.29 17.06
C ASN A 106 -6.82 -3.57 16.41
N THR A 107 -7.05 -2.80 15.34
CA THR A 107 -6.01 -1.97 14.70
C THR A 107 -5.45 -0.94 15.68
N TYR A 108 -6.31 -0.30 16.49
CA TYR A 108 -5.86 0.64 17.53
C TYR A 108 -4.96 -0.03 18.58
N ASN A 109 -5.38 -1.18 19.12
CA ASN A 109 -4.59 -1.93 20.11
C ASN A 109 -3.23 -2.33 19.51
N ALA A 110 -3.23 -2.81 18.27
CA ALA A 110 -2.02 -3.15 17.54
C ALA A 110 -1.07 -1.95 17.35
N VAL A 111 -1.59 -0.76 17.03
CA VAL A 111 -0.78 0.46 16.93
C VAL A 111 -0.22 0.85 18.29
N TRP A 112 -1.04 0.81 19.35
CA TRP A 112 -0.60 1.10 20.71
C TRP A 112 0.53 0.16 21.14
N ASP A 113 0.37 -1.14 20.89
CA ASP A 113 1.36 -2.17 21.17
C ASP A 113 2.67 -1.91 20.41
N TYR A 114 2.55 -1.58 19.13
CA TYR A 114 3.70 -1.22 18.29
C TYR A 114 4.44 -0.01 18.83
N GLN A 115 3.73 1.08 19.10
CA GLN A 115 4.31 2.30 19.66
C GLN A 115 4.97 2.04 21.02
N THR A 116 4.33 1.26 21.90
CA THR A 116 4.88 0.88 23.21
C THR A 116 6.21 0.15 23.06
N GLY A 117 6.27 -0.85 22.17
CA GLY A 117 7.51 -1.60 21.96
C GLY A 117 8.57 -0.85 21.15
N GLN A 118 8.21 0.19 20.38
CA GLN A 118 9.17 1.07 19.72
C GLN A 118 9.70 2.16 20.65
N ASN A 119 8.86 2.72 21.52
CA ASN A 119 9.25 3.75 22.49
C ASN A 119 10.40 3.30 23.41
N GLN A 120 10.49 2.00 23.68
CA GLN A 120 11.61 1.41 24.41
C GLN A 120 12.98 1.57 23.71
N ASN A 121 12.99 1.64 22.37
CA ASN A 121 14.20 1.84 21.57
C ASN A 121 14.40 3.32 21.20
N ASP A 122 13.31 4.01 20.89
CA ASP A 122 13.27 5.42 20.54
C ASP A 122 12.21 6.15 21.39
N PRO A 123 12.61 6.76 22.52
CA PRO A 123 11.68 7.42 23.44
C PRO A 123 10.96 8.64 22.84
N GLY A 124 11.32 9.07 21.63
CA GLY A 124 10.64 10.14 20.90
C GLY A 124 9.29 9.74 20.30
N ILE A 125 8.93 8.45 20.31
CA ILE A 125 7.63 7.97 19.80
C ILE A 125 6.54 8.16 20.84
N SER A 126 5.49 8.90 20.48
CA SER A 126 4.26 8.99 21.26
C SER A 126 3.50 7.65 21.25
N ILE A 127 2.95 7.26 22.40
CA ILE A 127 2.06 6.10 22.55
C ILE A 127 0.63 6.65 22.67
N ASP A 128 0.01 6.92 21.53
CA ASP A 128 -1.29 7.60 21.41
C ASP A 128 -2.31 6.84 20.56
N GLY A 129 -1.92 5.72 19.95
CA GLY A 129 -2.77 4.91 19.08
C GLY A 129 -3.04 5.53 17.71
N ASN A 130 -2.39 6.66 17.38
CA ASN A 130 -2.48 7.32 16.08
C ASN A 130 -1.22 7.06 15.25
N VAL A 131 -1.39 6.80 13.96
CA VAL A 131 -0.26 6.54 13.05
C VAL A 131 0.06 7.81 12.29
N GLY A 132 0.88 8.66 12.90
CA GLY A 132 1.43 9.87 12.29
C GLY A 132 2.81 9.64 11.65
N PRO A 133 3.47 10.72 11.15
CA PRO A 133 4.77 10.65 10.49
C PRO A 133 5.85 9.89 11.27
N GLN A 134 5.91 10.07 12.60
CA GLN A 134 6.88 9.36 13.44
C GLN A 134 6.66 7.85 13.41
N THR A 135 5.41 7.39 13.59
CA THR A 135 5.07 5.97 13.50
C THR A 135 5.29 5.43 12.09
N TRP A 136 4.96 6.20 11.06
CA TRP A 136 5.20 5.81 9.67
C TRP A 136 6.67 5.64 9.32
N SER A 137 7.54 6.48 9.87
CA SER A 137 8.98 6.38 9.66
C SER A 137 9.54 5.08 10.25
N GLN A 138 9.08 4.70 11.43
CA GLN A 138 9.48 3.44 12.07
C GLN A 138 8.95 2.21 11.31
N LEU A 139 7.81 2.36 10.64
CA LEU A 139 7.25 1.35 9.74
C LEU A 139 7.91 1.38 8.34
N GLY A 140 8.85 2.29 8.08
CA GLY A 140 9.59 2.42 6.82
C GLY A 140 8.77 2.96 5.65
N PHE A 141 7.72 3.74 5.92
CA PHE A 141 6.94 4.45 4.90
C PHE A 141 7.35 5.92 4.76
N CYS A 142 8.20 6.38 5.67
CA CYS A 142 9.04 7.56 5.60
C CYS A 142 10.41 7.19 6.19
#